data_AF-A0A290XCQ6-F1
#
_entry.id   AF-A0A290XCQ6-F1
#
_cell.length_a   1.000
_cell.length_b   1.000
_cell.length_c   1.000
_cell.angle_alpha   90.00
_cell.angle_beta   90.00
_cell.angle_gamma   90.00
#
_symmetry.space_group_name_H-M   'P 1'
#
loop_
_entity.id
_entity.type
_entity.pdbx_description
1 polymer ?
#
loop_
_entity_poly.entity_id
_entity_poly.type
_entity_poly.pdbx_seq_one_letter_code
_entity_poly.pdbx_strand_id
1 'polypeptide(L)'
;MRIDASNARTVLLAAVGGWALVFAALSLAGLGSRIGTLEDDGSALAAPVAAVAPMPPAPPLSAFGEFASRPLFSGDRRPHPFFIDPQDEGEGEGAGFDYVLTSVLRTPDFAMAILQPGDGGDPVRLKIGEAPPAASTWQLETVDARSVVFTTPEGPRTLELRVFDGIGGEPPTPMAPTALPVGRAPQAVARQAALQDEANAAVQRAAEAAAVAARSRQPGTPQARPQVSRQAAPQVEASGAASSESAPAAGPSEAQVEAIRRRIEERRARLRQQQQSNPVQTP
;
A
#
# COMPACT_ATOMS: atom_id res chain seq x y z
N MET A 1 -27.65 -9.97 -54.47
CA MET A 1 -27.82 -9.44 -53.09
C MET A 1 -27.32 -8.01 -53.08
N ARG A 2 -28.23 -7.04 -52.93
CA ARG A 2 -27.91 -5.61 -52.87
C ARG A 2 -27.48 -5.28 -51.44
N ILE A 3 -26.26 -4.79 -51.29
CA ILE A 3 -25.71 -4.32 -50.01
C ILE A 3 -26.09 -2.84 -49.90
N ASP A 4 -27.38 -2.54 -49.81
CA ASP A 4 -27.87 -1.17 -49.66
C ASP A 4 -28.20 -0.93 -48.17
N ALA A 5 -27.59 0.12 -47.60
CA ALA A 5 -27.69 0.62 -46.23
C ALA A 5 -26.79 -0.04 -45.15
N SER A 6 -25.48 0.09 -45.29
CA SER A 6 -24.57 0.01 -44.14
C SER A 6 -24.78 1.24 -43.24
N ASN A 7 -25.42 1.04 -42.08
CA ASN A 7 -25.56 2.06 -41.03
C ASN A 7 -24.18 2.63 -40.67
N ALA A 8 -24.06 3.95 -40.46
CA ALA A 8 -22.78 4.61 -40.17
C ALA A 8 -22.03 3.96 -38.99
N ARG A 9 -22.77 3.38 -38.04
CA ARG A 9 -22.20 2.59 -36.93
C ARG A 9 -21.54 1.30 -37.39
N THR A 10 -22.12 0.58 -38.35
CA THR A 10 -21.51 -0.63 -38.93
C THR A 10 -20.30 -0.30 -39.78
N VAL A 11 -20.31 0.83 -40.49
CA VAL A 11 -19.12 1.32 -41.23
C VAL A 11 -17.99 1.68 -40.26
N LEU A 12 -18.31 2.36 -39.16
CA LEU A 12 -17.34 2.69 -38.11
C LEU A 12 -16.76 1.42 -37.47
N LEU A 13 -17.61 0.46 -37.09
CA LEU A 13 -17.17 -0.81 -36.51
C LEU A 13 -16.33 -1.63 -37.49
N ALA A 14 -16.69 -1.65 -38.78
CA ALA A 14 -15.90 -2.32 -39.81
C ALA A 14 -14.54 -1.64 -40.00
N ALA A 15 -14.47 -0.31 -39.98
CA ALA A 15 -13.22 0.44 -40.07
C ALA A 15 -12.31 0.18 -38.87
N VAL A 16 -12.86 0.20 -37.65
CA VAL A 16 -12.12 -0.10 -36.42
C VAL A 16 -11.65 -1.56 -36.41
N GLY A 17 -12.51 -2.49 -36.80
CA GLY A 17 -12.17 -3.92 -36.91
C GLY A 17 -11.08 -4.18 -37.94
N GLY A 18 -11.13 -3.48 -39.09
CA GLY A 18 -10.07 -3.51 -40.09
C GLY A 18 -8.73 -3.01 -39.54
N TRP A 19 -8.73 -1.88 -38.85
CA TRP A 19 -7.53 -1.35 -38.18
C TRP A 19 -6.97 -2.29 -37.12
N ALA A 20 -7.83 -2.91 -36.32
CA ALA A 20 -7.40 -3.88 -35.31
C ALA A 20 -6.74 -5.12 -35.97
N LEU A 21 -7.29 -5.62 -37.09
CA LEU A 21 -6.68 -6.72 -37.84
C LEU A 21 -5.34 -6.33 -38.45
N VAL A 22 -5.19 -5.10 -38.93
CA VAL A 22 -3.91 -4.59 -39.44
C VAL A 22 -2.86 -4.56 -38.33
N PHE A 23 -3.19 -4.02 -37.15
CA PHE A 23 -2.26 -4.03 -36.01
C PHE A 23 -1.94 -5.44 -35.52
N ALA A 24 -2.92 -6.34 -35.51
CA ALA A 24 -2.69 -7.75 -35.16
C ALA A 24 -1.74 -8.42 -36.16
N ALA A 25 -1.92 -8.19 -37.46
CA ALA A 25 -1.04 -8.70 -38.50
C ALA A 25 0.38 -8.11 -38.40
N LEU A 26 0.51 -6.82 -38.10
CA LEU A 26 1.80 -6.17 -37.88
C LEU A 26 2.51 -6.72 -36.63
N SER A 27 1.76 -6.96 -35.54
CA SER A 27 2.31 -7.56 -34.32
C SER A 27 2.80 -9.00 -34.58
N LEU A 28 2.02 -9.82 -35.30
CA LEU A 28 2.43 -11.15 -35.75
C LEU A 28 3.64 -11.10 -36.70
N ALA A 29 3.74 -10.05 -37.52
CA ALA A 29 4.90 -9.80 -38.39
C ALA A 29 6.14 -9.29 -37.63
N GLY A 30 6.06 -9.14 -36.30
CA GLY A 30 7.21 -8.78 -35.46
C GLY A 30 7.30 -7.30 -35.08
N LEU A 31 6.23 -6.51 -35.30
CA LEU A 31 6.13 -5.17 -34.71
C LEU A 31 6.11 -5.30 -33.17
N GLY A 32 7.26 -5.07 -32.55
CA GLY A 32 7.47 -5.24 -31.10
C GLY A 32 8.25 -6.50 -30.67
N SER A 33 8.64 -7.40 -31.60
CA SER A 33 9.43 -8.60 -31.22
C SER A 33 10.93 -8.34 -31.07
N ARG A 34 11.39 -7.15 -31.47
CA ARG A 34 12.77 -6.68 -31.31
C ARG A 34 12.90 -5.91 -29.99
N ILE A 35 12.82 -6.59 -28.86
CA ILE A 35 13.45 -6.09 -27.64
C ILE A 35 14.93 -6.37 -27.87
N GLY A 36 15.70 -5.32 -28.21
CA GLY A 36 17.11 -5.45 -28.56
C GLY A 36 17.84 -6.20 -27.46
N THR A 37 18.26 -7.43 -27.75
CA THR A 37 19.43 -7.98 -27.08
C THR A 37 20.56 -7.04 -27.45
N LEU A 38 21.21 -6.42 -26.47
CA LEU A 38 22.46 -5.69 -26.73
C LEU A 38 23.34 -6.62 -27.56
N GLU A 39 23.70 -6.20 -28.77
CA GLU A 39 24.73 -6.88 -29.55
C GLU A 39 25.94 -6.98 -28.63
N ASP A 40 26.51 -8.18 -28.49
CA ASP A 40 27.78 -8.37 -27.80
C ASP A 40 28.89 -7.81 -28.70
N ASP A 41 28.84 -6.50 -28.95
CA ASP A 41 29.96 -5.73 -29.42
C ASP A 41 31.00 -5.90 -28.33
N GLY A 42 31.99 -6.79 -28.54
CA GLY A 42 33.05 -7.16 -27.58
C GLY A 42 33.87 -5.99 -27.00
N SER A 43 33.44 -4.75 -27.22
CA SER A 43 33.65 -3.56 -26.38
C SER A 43 33.06 -3.66 -24.97
N ALA A 44 32.13 -4.58 -24.70
CA ALA A 44 31.82 -5.00 -23.34
C ALA A 44 32.97 -5.86 -22.80
N LEU A 45 34.17 -5.27 -22.69
CA LEU A 45 35.15 -5.73 -21.72
C LEU A 45 34.38 -5.85 -20.42
N ALA A 46 34.16 -7.09 -19.95
CA ALA A 46 33.50 -7.36 -18.69
C ALA A 46 34.08 -6.37 -17.69
N ALA A 47 33.25 -5.41 -17.22
CA ALA A 47 33.68 -4.51 -16.16
C ALA A 47 34.31 -5.41 -15.10
N PRO A 48 35.56 -5.12 -14.65
CA PRO A 48 36.27 -6.03 -13.78
C PRO A 48 35.31 -6.35 -12.64
N VAL A 49 34.90 -7.62 -12.56
CA VAL A 49 33.95 -8.07 -11.55
C VAL A 49 34.58 -7.61 -10.25
N ALA A 50 33.99 -6.59 -9.63
CA ALA A 50 34.54 -6.00 -8.43
C ALA A 50 34.73 -7.16 -7.48
N ALA A 51 35.98 -7.39 -7.07
CA ALA A 51 36.32 -8.52 -6.23
C ALA A 51 35.34 -8.49 -5.04
N VAL A 52 34.58 -9.58 -4.88
CA VAL A 52 33.64 -9.68 -3.77
C VAL A 52 34.47 -9.47 -2.51
N ALA A 53 34.24 -8.34 -1.82
CA ALA A 53 34.94 -8.05 -0.60
C ALA A 53 34.74 -9.24 0.35
N PRO A 54 35.80 -9.71 1.03
CA PRO A 54 35.67 -10.83 1.95
C PRO A 54 34.57 -10.51 2.95
N MET A 55 33.58 -11.40 3.05
CA MET A 55 32.47 -11.22 3.98
C MET A 55 33.05 -11.12 5.40
N PRO A 56 32.72 -10.08 6.17
CA PRO A 56 33.19 -9.98 7.53
C PRO A 56 32.76 -11.22 8.32
N PRO A 57 33.60 -11.69 9.27
CA PRO A 57 33.22 -12.82 10.11
C PRO A 57 31.94 -12.49 10.87
N ALA A 58 31.05 -13.49 10.99
CA ALA A 58 29.83 -13.33 11.76
C ALA A 58 30.17 -12.93 13.21
N PRO A 59 29.48 -11.93 13.78
CA PRO A 59 29.75 -11.48 15.15
C PRO A 59 29.44 -12.60 16.16
N PRO A 60 30.15 -12.64 17.31
CA PRO A 60 29.89 -13.62 18.35
C PRO A 60 28.51 -13.42 18.99
N LEU A 61 27.89 -14.48 19.50
CA LEU A 61 26.56 -14.42 20.12
C LEU A 61 26.48 -13.42 21.28
N SER A 62 27.58 -13.18 21.99
CA SER A 62 27.69 -12.18 23.05
C SER A 62 27.50 -10.74 22.57
N ALA A 63 27.78 -10.44 21.30
CA ALA A 63 27.52 -9.12 20.71
C ALA A 63 26.02 -8.79 20.63
N PHE A 64 25.16 -9.80 20.77
CA PHE A 64 23.70 -9.64 20.78
C PHE A 64 23.10 -9.62 22.20
N GLY A 65 23.92 -9.53 23.26
CA GLY A 65 23.46 -9.52 24.65
C GLY A 65 22.60 -8.30 25.02
N GLU A 66 22.76 -7.18 24.29
CA GLU A 66 21.96 -5.98 24.50
C GLU A 66 20.48 -6.21 24.18
N PHE A 67 20.15 -7.01 23.15
CA PHE A 67 18.77 -7.37 22.81
C PHE A 67 18.11 -8.27 23.86
N ALA A 68 18.91 -9.06 24.59
CA ALA A 68 18.42 -9.82 25.74
C ALA A 68 18.16 -8.91 26.96
N SER A 69 18.91 -7.82 27.09
CA SER A 69 18.76 -6.84 28.16
C SER A 69 17.65 -5.82 27.89
N ARG A 70 17.36 -5.55 26.61
CA ARG A 70 16.33 -4.63 26.13
C ARG A 70 15.48 -5.33 25.05
N PRO A 71 14.45 -6.10 25.46
CA PRO A 71 13.64 -6.84 24.50
C PRO A 71 12.86 -5.85 23.62
N LEU A 72 13.06 -5.96 22.30
CA LEU A 72 12.38 -5.14 21.28
C LEU A 72 10.88 -5.43 21.17
N PHE A 73 10.45 -6.55 21.74
CA PHE A 73 9.07 -6.97 21.76
C PHE A 73 8.67 -7.24 23.21
N SER A 74 7.44 -6.90 23.56
CA SER A 74 6.85 -7.35 24.80
C SER A 74 6.86 -8.89 24.84
N GLY A 75 7.14 -9.48 26.00
CA GLY A 75 7.30 -10.94 26.14
C GLY A 75 6.05 -11.73 25.75
N ASP A 76 4.89 -11.09 25.80
CA ASP A 76 3.59 -11.63 25.42
C ASP A 76 3.27 -11.46 23.92
N ARG A 77 4.13 -10.77 23.14
CA ARG A 77 3.97 -10.45 21.72
C ARG A 77 2.61 -9.82 21.38
N ARG A 78 2.03 -9.06 22.32
CA ARG A 78 0.78 -8.34 22.11
C ARG A 78 1.02 -6.84 22.00
N PRO A 79 0.26 -6.14 21.15
CA PRO A 79 0.31 -4.69 21.07
C PRO A 79 -0.09 -4.10 22.43
N HIS A 80 0.82 -3.35 23.05
CA HIS A 80 0.55 -2.60 24.26
C HIS A 80 0.03 -1.20 23.90
N PRO A 81 -0.95 -0.66 24.64
CA PRO A 81 -1.31 0.74 24.52
C PRO A 81 -0.13 1.59 25.02
N PHE A 82 0.40 2.47 24.17
CA PHE A 82 1.40 3.46 24.56
C PHE A 82 0.70 4.81 24.79
N PHE A 83 1.09 5.50 25.85
CA PHE A 83 0.67 6.85 26.15
C PHE A 83 1.85 7.77 25.88
N ILE A 84 1.60 8.83 25.12
CA ILE A 84 2.59 9.87 24.85
C ILE A 84 2.49 10.85 26.02
N ASP A 85 3.55 10.93 26.84
CA ASP A 85 3.67 11.96 27.85
C ASP A 85 4.21 13.23 27.18
N PRO A 86 3.44 14.34 27.12
CA PRO A 86 3.86 15.58 26.46
C PRO A 86 4.97 16.34 27.21
N GLN A 87 5.59 15.75 28.25
CA GLN A 87 6.71 16.36 28.97
C GLN A 87 8.09 15.81 28.60
N ASP A 88 8.18 14.76 27.76
CA ASP A 88 9.47 14.21 27.27
C ASP A 88 9.80 14.75 25.86
N GLU A 89 9.55 16.05 25.68
CA GLU A 89 9.93 16.79 24.49
C GLU A 89 11.45 17.03 24.54
N GLY A 90 12.19 16.17 23.86
CA GLY A 90 13.64 16.27 23.73
C GLY A 90 14.08 17.69 23.38
N GLU A 91 14.98 18.21 24.21
CA GLU A 91 15.52 19.55 24.16
C GLU A 91 16.11 19.85 22.77
N GLY A 92 15.36 20.65 22.01
CA GLY A 92 15.76 21.23 20.72
C GLY A 92 15.45 22.72 20.70
N GLU A 93 15.79 23.45 21.76
CA GLU A 93 15.76 24.91 21.78
C GLU A 93 16.80 25.46 20.80
N GLY A 94 16.34 25.85 19.62
CA GLY A 94 17.07 26.62 18.63
C GLY A 94 16.25 27.83 18.22
N ALA A 95 16.38 28.92 18.97
CA ALA A 95 15.69 30.19 18.78
C ALA A 95 15.68 30.68 17.31
N GLY A 96 14.52 31.19 16.87
CA GLY A 96 14.38 32.11 15.73
C GLY A 96 14.19 31.50 14.34
N PHE A 97 14.17 30.17 14.20
CA PHE A 97 13.95 29.52 12.89
C PHE A 97 13.15 28.23 13.01
N ASP A 98 11.84 28.38 12.85
CA ASP A 98 10.89 27.29 12.93
C ASP A 98 10.68 26.68 11.53
N TYR A 99 11.72 26.09 10.92
CA TYR A 99 11.56 25.30 9.71
C TYR A 99 12.14 23.92 9.89
N VAL A 100 11.40 22.93 9.41
CA VAL A 100 11.75 21.52 9.49
C VAL A 100 11.96 20.98 8.07
N LEU A 101 13.09 20.31 7.83
CA LEU A 101 13.33 19.64 6.55
C LEU A 101 12.48 18.37 6.48
N THR A 102 11.54 18.30 5.54
CA THR A 102 10.61 17.17 5.38
C THR A 102 10.94 16.29 4.20
N SER A 103 11.62 16.82 3.17
CA SER A 103 12.04 16.03 2.02
C SER A 103 13.23 16.64 1.31
N VAL A 104 14.03 15.77 0.68
CA VAL A 104 15.15 16.13 -0.17
C VAL A 104 15.04 15.39 -1.50
N LEU A 105 15.13 16.12 -2.60
CA LEU A 105 15.12 15.61 -3.96
C LEU A 105 16.49 15.88 -4.58
N ARG A 106 17.19 14.82 -5.01
CA ARG A 106 18.49 14.93 -5.67
C ARG A 106 18.54 14.01 -6.89
N THR A 107 18.83 14.59 -8.03
CA THR A 107 19.15 13.94 -9.30
C THR A 107 20.49 14.51 -9.80
N PRO A 108 21.11 13.94 -10.86
CA PRO A 108 22.39 14.45 -11.37
C PRO A 108 22.37 15.94 -11.75
N ASP A 109 21.26 16.41 -12.30
CA ASP A 109 21.12 17.78 -12.81
C ASP A 109 20.27 18.69 -11.91
N PHE A 110 19.70 18.17 -10.82
CA PHE A 110 18.72 18.89 -10.02
C PHE A 110 18.76 18.53 -8.54
N ALA A 111 18.75 19.55 -7.68
CA ALA A 111 18.68 19.40 -6.23
C ALA A 111 17.67 20.37 -5.63
N MET A 112 16.85 19.87 -4.71
CA MET A 112 15.76 20.62 -4.09
C MET A 112 15.53 20.14 -2.65
N ALA A 113 15.27 21.09 -1.76
CA ALA A 113 14.84 20.87 -0.39
C ALA A 113 13.36 21.25 -0.25
N ILE A 114 12.61 20.48 0.53
CA ILE A 114 11.25 20.83 0.94
C ILE A 114 11.26 21.11 2.44
N LEU A 115 10.98 22.36 2.79
CA LEU A 115 10.90 22.83 4.16
C LEU A 115 9.44 23.02 4.57
N GLN A 116 9.14 22.65 5.79
CA GLN A 116 7.85 22.86 6.42
C GLN A 116 8.00 23.92 7.53
N PRO A 117 7.25 25.02 7.49
CA PRO A 117 7.14 25.93 8.63
C PRO A 117 6.66 25.18 9.88
N GLY A 118 7.29 25.44 11.03
CA GLY A 118 7.07 24.77 12.31
C GLY A 118 5.74 25.16 12.98
N ASP A 119 5.17 26.29 12.58
CA ASP A 119 3.80 26.72 12.90
C ASP A 119 2.72 25.93 12.13
N GLY A 120 3.12 25.07 11.18
CA GLY A 120 2.20 24.31 10.33
C GLY A 120 1.62 25.19 9.22
N GLY A 121 2.00 24.90 7.97
CA GLY A 121 1.66 25.74 6.82
C GLY A 121 1.93 25.04 5.49
N ASP A 122 2.00 25.79 4.40
CA ASP A 122 2.32 25.22 3.09
C ASP A 122 3.82 24.87 3.00
N PRO A 123 4.18 23.71 2.41
CA PRO A 123 5.57 23.32 2.24
C PRO A 123 6.26 24.25 1.24
N VAL A 124 7.40 24.81 1.64
CA VAL A 124 8.25 25.66 0.83
C VAL A 124 9.28 24.80 0.09
N ARG A 125 9.35 24.93 -1.23
CA ARG A 125 10.31 24.19 -2.07
C ARG A 125 11.44 25.12 -2.47
N LEU A 126 12.68 24.72 -2.20
CA LEU A 126 13.86 25.53 -2.44
C LEU A 126 14.87 24.78 -3.30
N LYS A 127 15.40 25.43 -4.32
CA LYS A 127 16.54 24.96 -5.10
C LYS A 127 17.84 25.51 -4.53
N ILE A 128 18.97 24.91 -4.93
CA ILE A 128 20.29 25.47 -4.61
C ILE A 128 20.34 26.92 -5.10
N GLY A 129 20.75 27.84 -4.23
CA GLY A 129 20.78 29.27 -4.47
C GLY A 129 19.48 30.02 -4.16
N GLU A 130 18.41 29.32 -3.75
CA GLU A 130 17.12 29.92 -3.41
C GLU A 130 16.97 30.15 -1.90
N ALA A 131 16.14 31.13 -1.55
CA ALA A 131 15.88 31.52 -0.16
C ALA A 131 14.40 31.29 0.22
N PRO A 132 14.11 30.82 1.45
CA PRO A 132 12.75 30.74 1.96
C PRO A 132 12.04 32.10 1.91
N PRO A 133 10.73 32.17 1.57
CA PRO A 133 9.99 33.44 1.51
C PRO A 133 10.00 34.22 2.82
N ALA A 134 10.01 33.53 3.97
CA ALA A 134 10.07 34.16 5.29
C ALA A 134 11.50 34.50 5.75
N ALA A 135 12.53 34.00 5.05
CA ALA A 135 13.93 34.18 5.42
C ALA A 135 14.79 34.43 4.15
N SER A 136 14.59 35.60 3.53
CA SER A 136 15.27 35.98 2.28
C SER A 136 16.79 36.12 2.38
N THR A 137 17.33 36.17 3.60
CA THR A 137 18.77 36.25 3.89
C THR A 137 19.45 34.88 3.94
N TRP A 138 18.68 33.80 3.80
CA TRP A 138 19.17 32.43 3.94
C TRP A 138 19.20 31.79 2.57
N GLN A 139 20.35 31.31 2.14
CA GLN A 139 20.50 30.70 0.83
C GLN A 139 20.81 29.22 0.97
N LEU A 140 20.09 28.37 0.24
CA LEU A 140 20.39 26.93 0.19
C LEU A 140 21.71 26.72 -0.58
N GLU A 141 22.76 26.28 0.10
CA GLU A 141 24.10 26.13 -0.47
C GLU A 141 24.30 24.72 -1.02
N THR A 142 24.07 23.71 -0.19
CA THR A 142 24.22 22.30 -0.57
C THR A 142 23.04 21.45 -0.12
N VAL A 143 22.79 20.40 -0.90
CA VAL A 143 21.73 19.43 -0.66
C VAL A 143 22.35 18.03 -0.68
N ASP A 144 22.42 17.43 0.50
CA ASP A 144 22.96 16.09 0.74
C ASP A 144 21.85 15.03 0.77
N ALA A 145 22.22 13.76 0.92
CA ALA A 145 21.26 12.66 0.89
C ALA A 145 20.18 12.72 1.99
N ARG A 146 20.47 13.39 3.12
CA ARG A 146 19.58 13.47 4.29
C ARG A 146 19.66 14.79 5.05
N SER A 147 20.35 15.78 4.49
CA SER A 147 20.63 17.06 5.13
C SER A 147 20.78 18.13 4.08
N VAL A 148 20.66 19.38 4.49
CA VAL A 148 20.89 20.54 3.64
C VAL A 148 21.68 21.58 4.42
N VAL A 149 22.57 22.29 3.77
CA VAL A 149 23.34 23.38 4.39
C VAL A 149 22.82 24.69 3.85
N PHE A 150 22.42 25.59 4.75
CA PHE A 150 22.03 26.95 4.44
C PHE A 150 23.14 27.92 4.83
N THR A 151 23.46 28.86 3.95
CA THR A 151 24.25 30.03 4.30
C THR A 151 23.32 31.04 4.97
N THR A 152 23.49 31.25 6.27
CA THR A 152 22.72 32.24 7.05
C THR A 152 23.64 33.41 7.45
N PRO A 153 23.10 34.59 7.82
CA PRO A 153 23.92 35.71 8.30
C PRO A 153 24.75 35.39 9.57
N GLU A 154 24.37 34.37 10.34
CA GLU A 154 25.11 33.89 11.52
C GLU A 154 26.16 32.81 11.19
N GLY A 155 26.18 32.31 9.94
CA GLY A 155 27.10 31.27 9.47
C GLY A 155 26.37 30.11 8.78
N PRO A 156 27.11 29.08 8.34
CA PRO A 156 26.52 27.88 7.73
C PRO A 156 25.69 27.12 8.78
N ARG A 157 24.41 26.88 8.49
CA ARG A 157 23.47 26.13 9.34
C ARG A 157 23.04 24.87 8.61
N THR A 158 23.27 23.71 9.22
CA THR A 158 22.85 22.41 8.67
C THR A 158 21.48 22.04 9.20
N LEU A 159 20.55 21.71 8.30
CA LEU A 159 19.24 21.15 8.62
C LEU A 159 19.22 19.68 8.23
N GLU A 160 18.82 18.83 9.17
CA GLU A 160 18.67 17.40 8.93
C GLU A 160 17.22 17.04 8.60
N LEU A 161 17.06 16.04 7.74
CA LEU A 161 15.76 15.51 7.36
C LEU A 161 15.09 14.95 8.61
N ARG A 162 13.89 15.43 8.94
CA ARG A 162 13.12 14.89 10.06
C ARG A 162 12.90 13.40 9.80
N VAL A 163 13.52 12.58 10.64
CA VAL A 163 13.27 11.14 10.64
C VAL A 163 11.90 10.94 11.25
N PHE A 164 10.98 10.46 10.44
CA PHE A 164 9.69 10.02 10.94
C PHE A 164 9.90 8.82 11.86
N ASP A 165 9.76 9.05 13.16
CA ASP A 165 9.91 8.09 14.25
C ASP A 165 8.70 7.14 14.40
N GLY A 166 7.72 7.26 13.50
CA GLY A 166 6.45 6.52 13.59
C GLY A 166 5.42 7.22 14.47
N ILE A 167 5.73 8.38 15.04
CA ILE A 167 4.81 9.18 15.84
C ILE A 167 4.31 10.36 14.98
N GLY A 168 3.11 10.20 14.42
CA GLY A 168 2.36 11.30 13.80
C GLY A 168 2.08 11.14 12.30
N GLY A 169 1.05 10.39 11.96
CA GLY A 169 0.37 10.48 10.67
C GLY A 169 -1.11 10.32 10.92
N GLU A 170 -1.96 11.00 10.14
CA GLU A 170 -3.38 10.67 10.12
C GLU A 170 -3.48 9.16 9.83
N PRO A 171 -4.19 8.38 10.68
CA PRO A 171 -4.28 6.94 10.47
C PRO A 171 -4.79 6.67 9.06
N PRO A 172 -4.20 5.70 8.33
CA PRO A 172 -4.67 5.35 7.00
C PRO A 172 -6.17 5.10 7.09
N THR A 173 -6.96 5.87 6.33
CA THR A 173 -8.42 5.83 6.40
C THR A 173 -8.86 4.37 6.30
N PRO A 174 -9.44 3.79 7.36
CA PRO A 174 -9.77 2.38 7.34
C PRO A 174 -10.82 2.17 6.25
N MET A 175 -10.47 1.40 5.21
CA MET A 175 -11.43 0.94 4.24
C MET A 175 -12.39 0.00 4.96
N ALA A 176 -13.56 0.52 5.36
CA ALA A 176 -14.63 -0.32 5.87
C ALA A 176 -14.96 -1.35 4.76
N PRO A 177 -14.87 -2.67 5.04
CA PRO A 177 -15.34 -3.64 4.08
C PRO A 177 -16.82 -3.35 3.83
N THR A 178 -17.18 -3.12 2.57
CA THR A 178 -18.56 -2.97 2.11
C THR A 178 -19.41 -4.04 2.77
N ALA A 179 -20.30 -3.63 3.68
CA ALA A 179 -21.23 -4.54 4.32
C ALA A 179 -22.13 -5.12 3.24
N LEU A 180 -21.91 -6.41 2.93
CA LEU A 180 -22.83 -7.18 2.12
C LEU A 180 -24.19 -7.20 2.83
N PRO A 181 -25.30 -7.01 2.10
CA PRO A 181 -26.62 -6.91 2.69
C PRO A 181 -26.94 -8.16 3.53
N VAL A 182 -27.31 -7.90 4.78
CA VAL A 182 -27.85 -8.85 5.75
C VAL A 182 -28.97 -9.64 5.09
N GLY A 183 -28.77 -10.95 4.97
CA GLY A 183 -29.84 -11.87 4.59
C GLY A 183 -29.39 -13.14 3.90
N ARG A 184 -28.43 -13.90 4.47
CA ARG A 184 -28.33 -15.38 4.41
C ARG A 184 -27.04 -15.87 5.09
N ALA A 185 -26.97 -15.85 6.41
CA ALA A 185 -25.87 -16.49 7.16
C ALA A 185 -26.40 -17.11 8.44
N PRO A 186 -26.66 -18.43 8.43
CA PRO A 186 -25.97 -19.29 9.39
C PRO A 186 -25.43 -20.61 8.82
N GLN A 187 -25.74 -20.97 7.56
CA GLN A 187 -25.39 -22.30 7.03
C GLN A 187 -23.96 -22.42 6.47
N ALA A 188 -23.34 -21.33 6.00
CA ALA A 188 -21.99 -21.38 5.43
C ALA A 188 -20.89 -21.52 6.50
N VAL A 189 -21.00 -20.76 7.59
CA VAL A 189 -20.10 -20.85 8.76
C VAL A 189 -20.22 -22.18 9.50
N ALA A 190 -21.43 -22.74 9.62
CA ALA A 190 -21.63 -24.07 10.21
C ALA A 190 -21.04 -25.20 9.35
N ARG A 191 -21.14 -25.10 8.00
CA ARG A 191 -20.50 -26.07 7.09
C ARG A 191 -18.97 -25.98 7.13
N GLN A 192 -18.40 -24.78 7.20
CA GLN A 192 -16.94 -24.63 7.27
C GLN A 192 -16.38 -25.15 8.60
N ALA A 193 -17.06 -24.92 9.72
CA ALA A 193 -16.65 -25.48 11.02
C ALA A 193 -16.69 -27.03 11.02
N ALA A 194 -17.76 -27.64 10.47
CA ALA A 194 -17.87 -29.09 10.38
C ALA A 194 -16.78 -29.72 9.49
N LEU A 195 -16.42 -29.07 8.36
CA LEU A 195 -15.34 -29.54 7.48
C LEU A 195 -13.96 -29.41 8.14
N GLN A 196 -13.76 -28.41 9.00
CA GLN A 196 -12.51 -28.22 9.74
C GLN A 196 -12.30 -29.30 10.81
N ASP A 197 -13.37 -29.68 11.52
CA ASP A 197 -13.32 -30.73 12.54
C ASP A 197 -13.11 -32.12 11.92
N GLU A 198 -13.72 -32.41 10.77
CA GLU A 198 -13.49 -33.65 10.04
C GLU A 198 -12.05 -33.76 9.52
N ALA A 199 -11.48 -32.65 9.05
CA ALA A 199 -10.09 -32.60 8.60
C ALA A 199 -9.11 -32.84 9.77
N ASN A 200 -9.34 -32.23 10.93
CA ASN A 200 -8.51 -32.42 12.11
C ASN A 200 -8.60 -33.86 12.64
N ALA A 201 -9.79 -34.46 12.65
CA ALA A 201 -9.98 -35.85 13.04
C ALA A 201 -9.30 -36.84 12.07
N ALA A 202 -9.27 -36.53 10.77
CA ALA A 202 -8.55 -37.32 9.77
C ALA A 202 -7.02 -37.24 9.95
N VAL A 203 -6.48 -36.07 10.27
CA VAL A 203 -5.04 -35.89 10.55
C VAL A 203 -4.62 -36.65 11.80
N GLN A 204 -5.43 -36.63 12.87
CA GLN A 204 -5.14 -37.39 14.09
C GLN A 204 -5.17 -38.90 13.85
N ARG A 205 -6.17 -39.42 13.11
CA ARG A 205 -6.21 -40.84 12.72
C ARG A 205 -5.03 -41.25 11.85
N ALA A 206 -4.58 -40.39 10.94
CA ALA A 206 -3.42 -40.66 10.11
C ALA A 206 -2.11 -40.67 10.93
N ALA A 207 -1.97 -39.77 11.89
CA ALA A 207 -0.83 -39.73 12.81
C ALA A 207 -0.77 -40.97 13.71
N GLU A 208 -1.93 -41.43 14.21
CA GLU A 208 -2.03 -42.61 15.06
C GLU A 208 -1.77 -43.90 14.27
N ALA A 209 -2.28 -43.99 13.03
CA ALA A 209 -1.97 -45.09 12.13
C ALA A 209 -0.48 -45.12 11.73
N ALA A 210 0.16 -43.96 11.54
CA ALA A 210 1.59 -43.86 11.28
C ALA A 210 2.43 -44.28 12.51
N ALA A 211 1.99 -43.94 13.73
CA ALA A 211 2.64 -44.36 14.97
C ALA A 211 2.53 -45.88 15.21
N VAL A 212 1.40 -46.48 14.88
CA VAL A 212 1.22 -47.95 14.91
C VAL A 212 2.06 -48.63 13.83
N ALA A 213 2.11 -48.09 12.61
CA ALA A 213 2.95 -48.62 11.53
C ALA A 213 4.46 -48.50 11.81
N ALA A 214 4.89 -47.46 12.52
CA ALA A 214 6.29 -47.29 12.93
C ALA A 214 6.71 -48.30 14.01
N ARG A 215 5.79 -48.74 14.89
CA ARG A 215 6.06 -49.79 15.89
C ARG A 215 6.15 -51.19 15.29
N SER A 216 5.56 -51.41 14.12
CA SER A 216 5.59 -52.70 13.41
C SER A 216 6.75 -52.85 12.41
N ARG A 217 7.55 -51.79 12.16
CA ARG A 217 8.68 -51.81 11.23
C ARG A 217 10.01 -52.04 11.95
N GLN A 218 10.19 -53.27 12.39
CA GLN A 218 11.53 -53.87 12.53
C GLN A 218 12.10 -54.10 11.11
N PRO A 219 13.41 -53.84 10.85
CA PRO A 219 13.89 -53.70 9.48
C PRO A 219 14.05 -55.06 8.77
N GLY A 220 13.32 -55.24 7.67
CA GLY A 220 13.47 -56.39 6.76
C GLY A 220 12.83 -56.14 5.39
N THR A 221 13.69 -55.83 4.41
CA THR A 221 13.57 -55.94 2.93
C THR A 221 12.37 -55.33 2.15
N PRO A 222 12.61 -54.73 0.95
CA PRO A 222 11.59 -53.98 0.21
C PRO A 222 10.87 -54.84 -0.84
N GLN A 223 9.54 -54.75 -0.92
CA GLN A 223 8.81 -55.27 -2.09
C GLN A 223 7.52 -54.50 -2.43
N ALA A 224 7.49 -54.05 -3.68
CA ALA A 224 6.38 -53.91 -4.63
C ALA A 224 5.18 -52.94 -4.39
N ARG A 225 4.96 -52.14 -5.46
CA ARG A 225 3.74 -51.41 -5.86
C ARG A 225 2.50 -52.31 -5.92
N PRO A 226 1.29 -51.74 -5.77
CA PRO A 226 0.38 -51.71 -6.93
C PRO A 226 -0.47 -50.43 -7.09
N GLN A 227 -1.20 -50.39 -8.22
CA GLN A 227 -1.94 -49.28 -8.84
C GLN A 227 -3.47 -49.31 -8.57
N VAL A 228 -4.17 -48.30 -9.15
CA VAL A 228 -5.59 -48.19 -9.59
C VAL A 228 -6.59 -47.85 -8.46
N SER A 229 -7.44 -46.82 -8.52
CA SER A 229 -8.53 -46.63 -9.50
C SER A 229 -9.18 -45.24 -9.51
N ARG A 230 -9.72 -44.87 -10.68
CA ARG A 230 -10.57 -43.71 -11.03
C ARG A 230 -11.95 -43.75 -10.36
N GLN A 231 -12.50 -42.59 -10.00
CA GLN A 231 -13.94 -42.27 -10.03
C GLN A 231 -14.09 -40.74 -9.97
N ALA A 232 -14.39 -40.04 -11.07
CA ALA A 232 -15.71 -39.75 -11.67
C ALA A 232 -16.51 -38.67 -10.93
N ALA A 233 -16.79 -37.58 -11.64
CA ALA A 233 -17.58 -36.40 -11.26
C ALA A 233 -19.08 -36.70 -11.08
N PRO A 234 -19.89 -35.70 -10.67
CA PRO A 234 -20.75 -35.09 -11.70
C PRO A 234 -20.86 -33.56 -11.65
N GLN A 235 -21.24 -33.04 -12.81
CA GLN A 235 -21.52 -31.66 -13.18
C GLN A 235 -22.89 -31.18 -12.67
N VAL A 236 -23.06 -29.86 -12.58
CA VAL A 236 -24.37 -29.19 -12.64
C VAL A 236 -24.24 -27.94 -13.52
N GLU A 237 -24.87 -27.99 -14.70
CA GLU A 237 -25.30 -26.88 -15.56
C GLU A 237 -26.37 -26.06 -14.79
N ALA A 238 -26.75 -24.81 -15.03
CA ALA A 238 -26.90 -24.05 -16.26
C ALA A 238 -27.29 -22.59 -15.89
N SER A 239 -26.98 -21.67 -16.80
CA SER A 239 -27.82 -20.56 -17.29
C SER A 239 -28.24 -19.39 -16.39
N GLY A 240 -27.94 -18.18 -16.87
CA GLY A 240 -28.59 -16.94 -16.45
C GLY A 240 -27.97 -15.69 -17.06
N ALA A 241 -28.10 -15.50 -18.37
CA ALA A 241 -27.81 -14.23 -19.03
C ALA A 241 -28.95 -13.22 -18.81
N ALA A 242 -28.61 -11.98 -18.47
CA ALA A 242 -29.44 -10.82 -18.78
C ALA A 242 -28.56 -9.56 -18.84
N SER A 243 -28.50 -8.99 -20.03
CA SER A 243 -27.92 -7.69 -20.34
C SER A 243 -28.85 -6.55 -19.91
N SER A 244 -28.32 -5.32 -19.96
CA SER A 244 -28.97 -4.01 -19.80
C SER A 244 -28.98 -3.54 -18.34
N GLU A 245 -28.54 -2.34 -17.98
CA GLU A 245 -28.85 -1.07 -18.62
C GLU A 245 -27.87 0.01 -18.14
N SER A 246 -27.27 0.74 -19.09
CA SER A 246 -26.61 2.01 -18.82
C SER A 246 -27.67 3.02 -18.41
N ALA A 247 -27.56 3.61 -17.21
CA ALA A 247 -28.37 4.76 -16.79
C ALA A 247 -27.46 5.95 -16.44
N PRO A 248 -27.93 7.18 -16.71
CA PRO A 248 -27.10 8.34 -17.01
C PRO A 248 -26.57 9.04 -15.76
N ALA A 249 -25.53 9.85 -15.96
CA ALA A 249 -25.15 10.91 -15.03
C ALA A 249 -26.31 11.92 -14.89
N ALA A 250 -27.18 11.69 -13.91
CA ALA A 250 -28.17 12.66 -13.46
C ALA A 250 -27.72 13.16 -12.09
N GLY A 251 -27.74 14.50 -11.91
CA GLY A 251 -27.53 15.13 -10.62
C GLY A 251 -28.48 14.60 -9.55
N PRO A 252 -28.25 14.94 -8.27
CA PRO A 252 -29.07 14.45 -7.16
C PRO A 252 -30.56 14.70 -7.46
N SER A 253 -31.36 13.64 -7.33
CA SER A 253 -32.80 13.68 -7.63
C SER A 253 -33.50 14.72 -6.76
N GLU A 254 -34.56 15.37 -7.25
CA GLU A 254 -35.28 16.41 -6.49
C GLU A 254 -35.74 15.90 -5.12
N ALA A 255 -36.17 14.64 -5.03
CA ALA A 255 -36.52 13.98 -3.78
C ALA A 255 -35.35 13.91 -2.78
N GLN A 256 -34.11 13.78 -3.27
CA GLN A 256 -32.90 13.78 -2.43
C GLN A 256 -32.57 15.18 -1.92
N VAL A 257 -32.82 16.22 -2.74
CA VAL A 257 -32.63 17.62 -2.33
C VAL A 257 -33.63 18.02 -1.23
N GLU A 258 -34.89 17.60 -1.34
CA GLU A 258 -35.90 17.84 -0.30
C GLU A 258 -35.61 17.11 1.01
N ALA A 259 -35.13 15.86 0.93
CA ALA A 259 -34.69 15.11 2.10
C ALA A 259 -33.51 15.78 2.83
N ILE A 260 -32.57 16.38 2.07
CA ILE A 260 -31.45 17.15 2.64
C ILE A 260 -31.97 18.43 3.30
N ARG A 261 -32.90 19.16 2.68
CA ARG A 261 -33.50 20.37 3.27
C ARG A 261 -34.15 20.10 4.63
N ARG A 262 -35.00 19.06 4.72
CA ARG A 262 -35.65 18.66 5.98
C ARG A 262 -34.65 18.35 7.08
N ARG A 263 -33.58 17.60 6.76
CA ARG A 263 -32.56 17.24 7.74
C ARG A 263 -31.78 18.45 8.26
N ILE A 264 -31.51 19.44 7.40
CA ILE A 264 -30.82 20.67 7.80
C ILE A 264 -31.71 21.53 8.70
N GLU A 265 -33.01 21.63 8.40
CA GLU A 265 -33.97 22.37 9.22
C GLU A 265 -34.14 21.79 10.63
N GLU A 266 -34.26 20.46 10.75
CA GLU A 266 -34.32 19.77 12.06
C GLU A 266 -33.05 19.98 12.87
N ARG A 267 -31.87 19.87 12.23
CA ARG A 267 -30.59 20.11 12.89
C ARG A 267 -30.48 21.56 13.36
N ARG A 268 -30.95 22.52 12.56
CA ARG A 268 -30.91 23.95 12.91
C ARG A 268 -31.85 24.30 14.05
N ALA A 269 -33.02 23.66 14.12
CA ALA A 269 -33.94 23.80 15.24
C ALA A 269 -33.36 23.23 16.54
N ARG A 270 -32.67 22.09 16.47
CA ARG A 270 -31.92 21.51 17.60
C ARG A 270 -30.79 22.42 18.08
N LEU A 271 -30.04 23.03 17.16
CA LEU A 271 -28.93 23.92 17.51
C LEU A 271 -29.43 25.21 18.18
N ARG A 272 -30.58 25.75 17.76
CA ARG A 272 -31.21 26.90 18.42
C ARG A 272 -31.61 26.60 19.87
N GLN A 273 -32.14 25.40 20.13
CA GLN A 273 -32.47 24.98 21.50
C GLN A 273 -31.20 24.86 22.36
N GLN A 274 -30.09 24.33 21.82
CA GLN A 274 -28.81 24.24 22.53
C GLN A 274 -28.20 25.62 22.84
N GLN A 275 -28.35 26.60 21.94
CA GLN A 275 -27.87 27.97 22.18
C GLN A 275 -28.68 28.69 23.26
N GLN A 276 -29.97 28.40 23.39
CA GLN A 276 -30.82 28.98 24.44
C GLN A 276 -30.64 28.30 25.80
N SER A 277 -30.24 27.03 25.85
CA SER A 277 -29.94 26.34 27.10
C SER A 277 -28.54 26.59 27.65
N ASN A 278 -27.69 27.33 26.93
CA ASN A 278 -26.33 27.65 27.38
C ASN A 278 -26.17 29.17 27.63
N PRO A 279 -26.80 29.74 28.68
CA PRO A 279 -26.44 31.08 29.12
C PRO A 279 -24.99 31.05 29.60
N VAL A 280 -24.16 31.78 28.87
CA VAL A 280 -22.78 32.15 29.18
C VAL A 280 -22.60 32.39 30.68
N GLN A 281 -22.00 31.41 31.35
CA GLN A 281 -21.50 31.53 32.72
C GLN A 281 -20.16 32.26 32.62
N THR A 282 -20.23 33.58 32.48
CA THR A 282 -19.06 34.48 32.63
C THR A 282 -18.70 34.63 34.11
N PRO A 283 -17.40 34.72 34.44
CA PRO A 283 -16.84 34.63 35.80
C PRO A 283 -17.21 35.80 36.71
#